data_AF-A0A2S4L882-F1
#
_entry.id   AF-A0A2S4L882-F1
#
_cell.length_a   1.000
_cell.length_b   1.000
_cell.length_c   1.000
_cell.angle_alpha   90.00
_cell.angle_beta   90.00
_cell.angle_gamma   90.00
#
_symmetry.space_group_name_H-M   'P 1'
#
loop_
_entity.id
_entity.type
_entity.pdbx_description
1 polymer ?
#
loop_
_entity_poly.entity_id
_entity_poly.type
_entity_poly.pdbx_seq_one_letter_code
_entity_poly.pdbx_strand_id
1 'polypeptide(L)'
;MVFLAAGLSWFLAGFDGAPAERAASATGLAVCVACSRLGLWGYDFCAQIIVQDEVEADYRGTFSAVEAAFQNLFELLSFATTIVFSRPDQFRWPVIISVVAVYIAGGLYTFFVRRRRGHLFHAPPCLRAKPDRPVALP
;
A
#
# COMPACT_ATOMS: atom_id res chain seq x y z
N MET A 1 -2.68 -4.42 0.81
CA MET A 1 -3.56 -3.62 -0.09
C MET A 1 -4.84 -4.33 -0.53
N VAL A 2 -4.89 -5.66 -0.61
CA VAL A 2 -6.12 -6.42 -1.00
C VAL A 2 -7.33 -6.07 -0.12
N PHE A 3 -7.15 -5.99 1.20
CA PHE A 3 -8.24 -5.60 2.12
C PHE A 3 -8.80 -4.20 1.84
N LEU A 4 -7.96 -3.26 1.45
CA LEU A 4 -8.37 -1.89 1.14
C LEU A 4 -9.23 -1.83 -0.13
N ALA A 5 -8.84 -2.56 -1.18
CA ALA A 5 -9.66 -2.68 -2.39
C ALA A 5 -10.96 -3.44 -2.14
N ALA A 6 -10.93 -4.50 -1.32
CA ALA A 6 -12.13 -5.23 -0.95
C ALA A 6 -13.13 -4.34 -0.18
N GLY A 7 -12.63 -3.56 0.79
CA GLY A 7 -13.43 -2.58 1.53
C GLY A 7 -14.02 -1.48 0.63
N LEU A 8 -13.23 -0.94 -0.31
CA LEU A 8 -13.72 0.04 -1.27
C LEU A 8 -14.81 -0.55 -2.19
N SER A 9 -14.60 -1.74 -2.73
CA SER A 9 -15.56 -2.40 -3.61
C SER A 9 -16.90 -2.66 -2.90
N TRP A 10 -16.85 -3.13 -1.64
CA TRP A 10 -18.06 -3.30 -0.83
C TRP A 10 -18.73 -1.95 -0.58
N PHE A 11 -17.95 -0.95 -0.16
CA PHE A 11 -18.47 0.39 0.13
C PHE A 11 -19.22 1.00 -1.06
N LEU A 12 -18.64 0.92 -2.26
CA LEU A 12 -19.26 1.45 -3.48
C LEU A 12 -20.52 0.67 -3.88
N ALA A 13 -20.53 -0.66 -3.69
CA ALA A 13 -21.70 -1.49 -3.98
C ALA A 13 -22.91 -1.17 -3.07
N GLY A 14 -22.65 -0.80 -1.82
CA GLY A 14 -23.70 -0.48 -0.82
C GLY A 14 -23.95 1.01 -0.62
N PHE A 15 -23.36 1.90 -1.43
CA PHE A 15 -23.40 3.35 -1.19
C PHE A 15 -24.78 3.95 -1.42
N ASP A 16 -25.48 3.52 -2.47
CA ASP A 16 -26.81 4.03 -2.84
C ASP A 16 -27.97 3.19 -2.24
N GLY A 17 -27.65 2.11 -1.52
CA GLY A 17 -28.59 1.14 -0.95
C GLY A 17 -29.45 1.67 0.20
N ALA A 18 -30.20 0.78 0.86
CA ALA A 18 -31.03 1.12 2.02
C ALA A 18 -30.16 1.62 3.20
N PRO A 19 -30.70 2.41 4.17
CA PRO A 19 -29.90 2.96 5.27
C PRO A 19 -29.16 1.89 6.10
N ALA A 20 -29.75 0.70 6.28
CA ALA A 20 -29.09 -0.43 6.93
C ALA A 20 -27.89 -0.97 6.11
N GLU A 21 -28.01 -1.02 4.78
CA GLU A 21 -26.95 -1.45 3.87
C GLU A 21 -25.80 -0.43 3.82
N ARG A 22 -26.12 0.87 3.84
CA ARG A 22 -25.13 1.95 3.92
C ARG A 22 -24.32 1.89 5.22
N ALA A 23 -24.99 1.62 6.34
CA ALA A 23 -24.32 1.46 7.63
C ALA A 23 -23.41 0.21 7.65
N ALA A 24 -23.88 -0.90 7.08
CA ALA A 24 -23.09 -2.13 6.98
C ALA A 24 -21.87 -1.93 6.06
N SER A 25 -22.04 -1.29 4.90
CA SER A 25 -20.96 -1.04 3.94
C SER A 25 -19.92 -0.07 4.47
N ALA A 26 -20.32 0.99 5.19
CA ALA A 26 -19.42 1.91 5.87
C ALA A 26 -18.64 1.23 7.01
N THR A 27 -19.30 0.36 7.78
CA THR A 27 -18.63 -0.42 8.84
C THR A 27 -17.63 -1.41 8.24
N GLY A 28 -18.00 -2.09 7.15
CA GLY A 28 -17.11 -2.98 6.40
C GLY A 28 -15.88 -2.26 5.87
N LEU A 29 -16.05 -1.05 5.33
CA LEU A 29 -14.94 -0.18 4.91
C LEU A 29 -14.00 0.11 6.09
N ALA A 30 -14.53 0.53 7.24
CA ALA A 30 -13.72 0.86 8.41
C ALA A 30 -12.89 -0.34 8.90
N VAL A 31 -13.47 -1.53 8.96
CA VAL A 31 -12.76 -2.77 9.34
C VAL A 31 -11.66 -3.10 8.34
N CYS A 32 -11.96 -3.03 7.04
CA CYS A 32 -10.98 -3.28 5.98
C CYS A 32 -9.83 -2.27 6.00
N VAL A 33 -10.11 -0.99 6.28
CA VAL A 33 -9.10 0.05 6.48
C VAL A 33 -8.23 -0.26 7.69
N ALA A 34 -8.82 -0.66 8.82
CA ALA A 34 -8.08 -1.04 10.02
C ALA A 34 -7.13 -2.22 9.75
N CYS A 35 -7.61 -3.29 9.09
CA CYS A 35 -6.76 -4.41 8.68
C CYS A 35 -5.65 -3.99 7.71
N SER A 36 -5.90 -3.03 6.82
CA SER A 36 -4.89 -2.53 5.87
C SER A 36 -3.71 -1.83 6.56
N ARG A 37 -3.90 -1.28 7.77
CA ARG A 37 -2.85 -0.62 8.55
C ARG A 37 -1.68 -1.55 8.90
N LEU A 38 -1.95 -2.84 9.11
CA LEU A 38 -0.88 -3.82 9.39
C LEU A 38 0.10 -3.93 8.22
N GLY A 39 -0.43 -3.95 6.99
CA GLY A 39 0.41 -3.98 5.79
C GLY A 39 1.12 -2.64 5.56
N LEU A 40 0.47 -1.52 5.88
CA LEU A 40 1.07 -0.19 5.77
C LEU A 40 2.23 -0.02 6.77
N TRP A 41 2.04 -0.39 8.04
CA TRP A 41 3.13 -0.36 9.02
C TRP A 41 4.31 -1.25 8.62
N GLY A 42 4.05 -2.45 8.11
CA GLY A 42 5.10 -3.31 7.58
C GLY A 42 5.88 -2.64 6.44
N TYR A 43 5.17 -1.97 5.52
CA TYR A 43 5.78 -1.19 4.45
C TYR A 43 6.64 -0.04 4.99
N ASP A 44 6.12 0.73 5.95
CA ASP A 44 6.82 1.87 6.56
C ASP A 44 8.11 1.42 7.25
N PHE A 45 8.07 0.30 7.99
CA PHE A 45 9.27 -0.27 8.62
C PHE A 45 10.29 -0.73 7.59
N CYS A 46 9.87 -1.40 6.52
CA CYS A 46 10.80 -1.79 5.45
C CYS A 46 11.45 -0.58 4.77
N ALA A 47 10.67 0.47 4.50
CA ALA A 47 11.17 1.70 3.92
C ALA A 47 12.22 2.36 4.84
N GLN A 48 11.93 2.47 6.13
CA GLN A 48 12.88 3.04 7.10
C GLN A 48 14.17 2.22 7.21
N ILE A 49 14.09 0.88 7.20
CA ILE A 49 15.28 0.03 7.20
C ILE A 49 16.15 0.30 5.96
N ILE A 50 15.55 0.40 4.77
CA ILE A 50 16.29 0.70 3.53
C ILE A 50 16.99 2.06 3.64
N VAL A 51 16.31 3.09 4.13
CA VAL A 51 16.90 4.43 4.30
C VAL A 51 18.04 4.42 5.31
N GLN A 52 17.90 3.68 6.42
CA GLN A 52 18.93 3.57 7.45
C GLN A 52 20.15 2.78 6.97
N ASP A 53 19.96 1.77 6.12
CA ASP A 53 21.06 0.96 5.58
C ASP A 53 21.77 1.64 4.40
N GLU A 54 21.04 2.36 3.54
CA GLU A 54 21.59 2.89 2.28
C GLU A 54 22.14 4.32 2.36
N VAL A 55 21.75 5.14 3.35
CA VAL A 55 22.19 6.54 3.45
C VAL A 55 23.37 6.67 4.42
N GLU A 56 24.42 7.41 4.04
CA GLU A 56 25.53 7.73 4.93
C GLU A 56 25.07 8.54 6.14
N ALA A 57 25.69 8.31 7.30
CA ALA A 57 25.29 8.91 8.58
C ALA A 57 25.10 10.43 8.53
N ASP A 58 25.95 11.12 7.76
CA ASP A 58 25.94 12.59 7.62
C ASP A 58 24.73 13.12 6.84
N TYR A 59 24.12 12.32 5.94
CA TYR A 59 23.01 12.73 5.09
C TYR A 59 21.64 12.16 5.53
N ARG A 60 21.62 11.21 6.48
CA ARG A 60 20.39 10.57 7.00
C ARG A 60 19.37 11.59 7.51
N GLY A 61 19.83 12.62 8.22
CA GLY A 61 18.97 13.66 8.77
C GLY A 61 18.28 14.48 7.68
N THR A 62 19.02 14.90 6.64
CA THR A 62 18.44 15.64 5.51
C THR A 62 17.47 14.79 4.71
N PHE A 63 17.80 13.52 4.46
CA PHE A 63 16.90 12.59 3.77
C PHE A 63 15.58 12.41 4.52
N SER A 64 15.65 12.15 5.83
CA SER A 64 14.45 11.98 6.66
C SER A 64 13.62 13.26 6.75
N ALA A 65 14.25 14.44 6.77
CA ALA A 65 13.53 15.71 6.75
C ALA A 65 12.76 15.92 5.44
N VAL A 66 13.33 15.54 4.29
CA VAL A 66 12.65 15.60 2.99
C VAL A 66 11.50 14.59 2.94
N GLU A 67 11.71 13.36 3.43
CA GLU A 67 10.66 12.34 3.52
C GLU A 67 9.48 12.85 4.38
N ALA A 68 9.76 13.39 5.56
CA ALA A 68 8.76 13.98 6.44
C ALA A 68 8.04 15.16 5.77
N ALA A 69 8.73 16.00 5.02
CA ALA A 69 8.11 17.11 4.27
C ALA A 69 7.10 16.60 3.22
N PHE A 70 7.43 15.52 2.50
CA PHE A 70 6.49 14.90 1.57
C PHE A 70 5.29 14.27 2.28
N GLN A 71 5.50 13.58 3.41
CA GLN A 71 4.40 13.03 4.21
C GLN A 71 3.43 14.13 4.66
N ASN A 72 3.95 15.24 5.21
CA ASN A 72 3.14 16.39 5.62
C ASN A 72 2.40 17.03 4.43
N LEU A 73 3.04 17.11 3.26
CA LEU A 73 2.39 17.63 2.05
C LEU A 73 1.20 16.76 1.64
N PHE A 74 1.37 15.44 1.58
CA PHE A 74 0.29 14.52 1.22
C PHE A 74 -0.83 14.49 2.29
N GLU A 75 -0.48 14.65 3.56
CA GLU A 75 -1.45 14.83 4.64
C GLU A 75 -2.27 16.12 4.45
N LEU A 76 -1.61 17.24 4.11
CA LEU A 76 -2.31 18.49 3.82
C LEU A 76 -3.24 18.35 2.60
N LEU A 77 -2.82 17.63 1.56
CA LEU A 77 -3.69 17.33 0.40
C LEU A 77 -4.89 16.47 0.80
N SER A 78 -4.71 15.52 1.73
CA SER A 78 -5.81 14.73 2.30
C SER A 78 -6.82 15.64 3.01
N PHE A 79 -6.35 16.55 3.87
CA PHE A 79 -7.23 17.53 4.54
C PHE A 79 -7.90 18.49 3.57
N ALA A 80 -7.18 18.99 2.56
CA ALA A 80 -7.77 19.84 1.53
C ALA A 80 -8.89 19.11 0.78
N THR A 81 -8.69 17.83 0.47
CA THR A 81 -9.69 17.00 -0.20
C THR A 81 -10.95 16.82 0.66
N THR A 82 -10.80 16.57 1.96
CA THR A 82 -11.96 16.43 2.86
C THR A 82 -12.68 17.75 3.12
N ILE A 83 -11.97 18.89 3.07
CA ILE A 83 -12.58 20.23 3.14
C ILE A 83 -13.43 20.51 1.88
N VAL A 84 -12.89 20.22 0.69
CA VAL A 84 -13.60 20.41 -0.58
C VAL A 84 -14.84 19.50 -0.67
N PHE A 85 -14.70 18.23 -0.26
CA PHE A 85 -15.77 17.23 -0.27
C PHE A 85 -16.37 17.00 1.12
N SER A 86 -16.90 18.06 1.73
CA SER A 86 -17.40 18.04 3.12
C SER A 86 -18.76 17.35 3.31
N ARG A 87 -19.52 17.10 2.23
CA ARG A 87 -20.85 16.48 2.30
C ARG A 87 -20.77 14.95 2.40
N PRO A 88 -21.61 14.29 3.22
CA PRO A 88 -21.60 12.84 3.36
C PRO A 88 -21.89 12.11 2.03
N ASP A 89 -22.73 12.69 1.17
CA ASP A 89 -23.05 12.13 -0.16
C ASP A 89 -21.85 12.14 -1.11
N GLN A 90 -20.83 12.95 -0.82
CA GLN A 90 -19.60 13.05 -1.62
C GLN A 90 -18.44 12.24 -1.04
N PHE A 91 -18.62 11.62 0.13
CA PHE A 91 -17.55 10.91 0.85
C PHE A 91 -16.87 9.81 0.02
N ARG A 92 -17.58 9.24 -0.97
CA ARG A 92 -16.99 8.28 -1.93
C ARG A 92 -15.77 8.83 -2.68
N TRP A 93 -15.73 10.13 -2.98
CA TRP A 93 -14.64 10.73 -3.76
C TRP A 93 -13.33 10.79 -2.97
N PRO A 94 -13.29 11.36 -1.74
CA PRO A 94 -12.10 11.27 -0.89
C PRO A 94 -11.61 9.84 -0.69
N VAL A 95 -12.51 8.88 -0.45
CA VAL A 95 -12.13 7.48 -0.24
C VAL A 95 -11.45 6.89 -1.49
N ILE A 96 -12.01 7.09 -2.68
CA ILE A 96 -11.40 6.63 -3.94
C ILE A 96 -10.02 7.28 -4.14
N ILE A 97 -9.90 8.59 -3.94
CA ILE A 97 -8.64 9.32 -4.08
C ILE A 97 -7.58 8.74 -3.15
N SER A 98 -7.92 8.48 -1.88
CA SER A 98 -6.99 7.89 -0.91
C SER A 98 -6.56 6.48 -1.33
N VAL A 99 -7.49 5.63 -1.79
CA VAL A 99 -7.14 4.27 -2.24
C VAL A 99 -6.21 4.32 -3.44
N VAL A 100 -6.51 5.15 -4.44
CA VAL A 100 -5.65 5.34 -5.62
C VAL A 100 -4.26 5.81 -5.22
N ALA A 101 -4.14 6.78 -4.31
CA ALA A 101 -2.85 7.27 -3.83
C ALA A 101 -2.01 6.16 -3.18
N VAL A 102 -2.63 5.31 -2.35
CA VAL A 102 -1.96 4.16 -1.71
C VAL A 102 -1.48 3.13 -2.75
N TYR A 103 -2.28 2.86 -3.78
CA TYR A 103 -1.89 1.95 -4.87
C TYR A 103 -0.76 2.51 -5.72
N ILE A 104 -0.75 3.82 -6.00
CA ILE A 104 0.34 4.50 -6.70
C ILE A 104 1.63 4.40 -5.88
N ALA A 105 1.58 4.68 -4.57
CA ALA A 105 2.74 4.56 -3.70
C ALA A 105 3.32 3.14 -3.70
N GLY A 106 2.47 2.11 -3.55
CA GLY A 106 2.89 0.71 -3.64
C GLY A 106 3.45 0.33 -5.02
N GLY A 107 2.88 0.87 -6.10
CA GLY A 107 3.38 0.68 -7.46
C GLY A 107 4.76 1.29 -7.68
N LEU A 108 4.97 2.54 -7.22
CA LEU A 108 6.27 3.22 -7.27
C LEU A 108 7.34 2.46 -6.49
N TYR A 109 7.00 1.98 -5.30
CA TYR A 109 7.93 1.17 -4.51
C TYR A 109 8.25 -0.17 -5.19
N THR A 110 7.24 -0.85 -5.72
CA THR A 110 7.45 -2.11 -6.46
C THR A 110 8.36 -1.87 -7.68
N PHE A 111 8.16 -0.77 -8.39
CA PHE A 111 9.01 -0.36 -9.51
C PHE A 111 10.44 -0.07 -9.06
N PHE A 112 10.63 0.66 -7.96
CA PHE A 112 11.94 0.92 -7.37
C PHE A 112 12.68 -0.39 -7.02
N VAL A 113 12.02 -1.31 -6.31
CA VAL A 113 12.59 -2.62 -5.95
C VAL A 113 12.93 -3.42 -7.20
N ARG A 114 12.05 -3.41 -8.21
CA ARG A 114 12.29 -4.10 -9.49
C ARG A 114 13.51 -3.53 -10.21
N ARG A 115 13.70 -2.22 -10.20
CA ARG A 115 14.87 -1.55 -10.81
C ARG A 115 16.17 -1.88 -10.05
N ARG A 116 16.12 -2.01 -8.73
CA ARG A 116 17.28 -2.36 -7.88
C ARG A 116 17.70 -3.83 -8.00
N ARG A 117 16.74 -4.77 -8.02
CA ARG A 117 17.03 -6.23 -7.97
C ARG A 117 16.99 -6.95 -9.32
N GLY A 118 16.45 -6.33 -10.38
CA GLY A 118 16.31 -6.94 -11.71
C GLY A 118 15.20 -8.02 -11.80
N HIS A 119 15.01 -8.83 -10.75
CA HIS A 119 13.94 -9.84 -10.63
C HIS A 119 13.26 -9.77 -9.25
N LEU A 120 11.92 -9.93 -9.21
CA LEU A 120 11.11 -9.86 -7.97
C LEU A 120 11.16 -11.14 -7.13
N PHE A 121 11.53 -12.28 -7.72
CA PHE A 121 11.61 -13.59 -7.05
C PHE A 121 12.98 -14.23 -7.28
N HIS A 122 13.70 -14.52 -6.19
CA HIS A 122 14.71 -15.57 -6.19
C HIS A 122 14.03 -16.83 -5.65
N ALA A 123 13.85 -17.83 -6.52
CA ALA A 123 13.46 -19.16 -6.04
C ALA A 123 14.57 -19.65 -5.09
N PRO A 124 14.25 -19.94 -3.81
CA PRO A 124 15.25 -20.44 -2.90
C PRO A 124 15.79 -21.79 -3.40
N PRO A 125 17.03 -22.18 -3.05
CA PRO A 125 17.65 -23.42 -3.55
C PRO A 125 16.81 -24.67 -3.31
N CYS A 126 15.93 -24.66 -2.30
CA CYS A 126 14.98 -25.71 -1.96
C CYS A 126 13.79 -25.85 -2.93
N LEU A 127 13.60 -24.92 -3.87
CA LEU A 127 12.61 -24.96 -4.95
C LEU A 127 13.24 -25.22 -6.32
N ARG A 128 14.57 -25.44 -6.41
CA ARG A 128 15.20 -25.91 -7.65
C ARG A 128 14.74 -27.34 -7.91
N ALA A 129 14.02 -27.56 -9.00
CA ALA A 129 13.84 -28.90 -9.54
C ALA A 129 15.23 -29.51 -9.75
N LYS A 130 15.50 -30.62 -9.05
CA LYS A 130 16.70 -31.41 -9.25
C LYS A 130 16.68 -31.86 -10.71
N PRO A 131 17.70 -31.54 -11.55
CA PRO A 131 17.75 -32.09 -12.89
C PRO A 131 17.84 -33.61 -12.77
N ASP A 132 16.91 -34.31 -13.41
CA ASP A 132 16.94 -35.77 -13.53
C ASP A 132 18.30 -36.14 -14.14
N ARG A 133 19.16 -36.77 -13.33
CA ARG A 133 20.36 -37.40 -13.88
C ARG A 133 19.87 -38.54 -14.77
N PRO A 134 20.35 -38.67 -16.02
CA PRO A 134 20.06 -39.87 -16.79
C PRO A 134 20.61 -41.06 -16.02
N VAL A 135 19.71 -42.01 -15.73
CA VAL A 135 20.07 -43.31 -15.17
C VAL A 135 21.01 -43.97 -16.17
N ALA A 136 22.29 -44.10 -15.81
CA ALA A 136 23.20 -44.98 -16.52
C ALA A 136 22.65 -46.40 -16.33
N LEU A 137 22.00 -46.92 -17.37
CA LEU A 137 21.63 -48.33 -17.45
C LEU A 137 22.92 -49.15 -17.69
N PRO A 138 23.08 -50.31 -17.01
CA PRO A 138 24.26 -51.18 -17.14
C PRO A 138 24.37 -51.83 -18.52
#